data_AF-A0A0F7CTN9-F1
#
_entry.id   AF-A0A0F7CTN9-F1
#
_cell.length_a   1.000
_cell.length_b   1.000
_cell.length_c   1.000
_cell.angle_alpha   90.00
_cell.angle_beta   90.00
_cell.angle_gamma   90.00
#
_symmetry.space_group_name_H-M   'P 1'
#
loop_
_entity.id
_entity.type
_entity.pdbx_description
1 polymer ?
#
loop_
_entity_poly.entity_id
_entity_poly.type
_entity_poly.pdbx_seq_one_letter_code
_entity_poly.pdbx_strand_id
1 'polypeptide(L)'
;MRSKMIVLAILILVLTTPGCIPDTTESSTSTTVETISSEAAINIAYSTIPESVAAKGSFDRVTLDTTEGIWRLRFALREQGSVTFEELGWEAGPDVVLENVGLLPDGEIWILVIHIDAYSGEVLYRLASDNVPWSGPITTTTGSS
;
A
#
# COMPACT_ATOMS: atom_id res chain seq x y z
N MET A 1 22.35 -24.89 54.83
CA MET A 1 22.58 -23.42 54.87
C MET A 1 21.24 -22.73 54.98
N ARG A 2 21.19 -21.65 55.76
CA ARG A 2 20.00 -21.06 56.37
C ARG A 2 19.08 -20.38 55.36
N SER A 3 17.78 -20.67 55.48
CA SER A 3 16.65 -19.96 54.88
C SER A 3 16.68 -18.47 55.20
N LYS A 4 16.40 -17.61 54.22
CA LYS A 4 15.88 -16.25 54.42
C LYS A 4 14.92 -15.86 53.29
N MET A 5 13.63 -15.91 53.62
CA MET A 5 12.54 -15.22 52.94
C MET A 5 12.89 -13.72 52.81
N ILE A 6 12.65 -13.13 51.65
CA ILE A 6 12.64 -11.67 51.49
C ILE A 6 11.20 -11.24 51.24
N VAL A 7 10.79 -10.32 52.10
CA VAL A 7 9.44 -9.86 52.40
C VAL A 7 8.98 -8.83 51.37
N LEU A 8 7.73 -8.99 50.96
CA LEU A 8 6.87 -8.08 50.22
C LEU A 8 6.80 -6.70 50.89
N ALA A 9 7.05 -5.62 50.13
CA ALA A 9 6.72 -4.26 50.55
C ALA A 9 5.91 -3.56 49.45
N ILE A 10 4.58 -3.66 49.57
CA ILE A 10 3.61 -2.86 48.83
C ILE A 10 3.57 -1.49 49.50
N LEU A 11 4.04 -0.45 48.82
CA LEU A 11 3.87 0.94 49.25
C LEU A 11 2.77 1.58 48.40
N ILE A 12 1.54 1.52 48.91
CA ILE A 12 0.41 2.31 48.44
C ILE A 12 0.57 3.71 49.04
N LEU A 13 0.84 4.71 48.21
CA LEU A 13 0.77 6.11 48.60
C LEU A 13 -0.46 6.74 47.92
N VAL A 14 -1.59 6.66 48.63
CA VAL A 14 -2.77 7.47 48.32
C VAL A 14 -2.51 8.87 48.88
N LEU A 15 -2.29 9.86 48.01
CA LEU A 15 -2.48 11.26 48.36
C LEU A 15 -3.73 11.77 47.63
N THR A 16 -4.82 11.86 48.39
CA THR A 16 -6.01 12.65 48.06
C THR A 16 -5.71 14.13 48.30
N THR A 17 -5.72 14.95 47.25
CA THR A 17 -5.86 16.40 47.36
C THR A 17 -7.29 16.79 46.99
N PRO A 18 -8.00 17.59 47.81
CA PRO A 18 -9.26 18.19 47.40
C PRO A 18 -8.97 19.52 46.70
N GLY A 19 -9.27 19.62 45.41
CA GLY A 19 -9.20 20.92 44.72
C GLY A 19 -9.24 20.86 43.20
N CYS A 20 -10.27 21.51 42.65
CA CYS A 20 -10.48 21.89 41.25
C CYS A 20 -10.76 20.78 40.22
N ILE A 21 -12.03 20.75 39.80
CA ILE A 21 -12.49 20.24 38.52
C ILE A 21 -11.91 21.13 37.42
N PRO A 22 -11.32 20.55 36.37
CA PRO A 22 -11.67 20.94 35.03
C PRO A 22 -12.40 19.77 34.37
N ASP A 23 -13.48 20.10 33.66
CA ASP A 23 -14.14 19.22 32.69
C ASP A 23 -13.10 18.40 31.94
N THR A 24 -12.94 17.13 32.33
CA THR A 24 -12.37 16.15 31.40
C THR A 24 -13.52 15.80 30.47
N THR A 25 -13.76 16.71 29.52
CA THR A 25 -14.25 16.27 28.22
C THR A 25 -13.21 15.23 27.80
N GLU A 26 -13.56 13.95 27.90
CA GLU A 26 -12.83 12.91 27.18
C GLU A 26 -12.89 13.35 25.72
N SER A 27 -11.86 14.09 25.29
CA SER A 27 -11.54 14.25 23.90
C SER A 27 -11.30 12.83 23.44
N SER A 28 -12.34 12.23 22.85
CA SER A 28 -12.20 11.15 21.92
C SER A 28 -11.35 11.73 20.79
N THR A 29 -10.05 11.84 21.02
CA THR A 29 -9.06 12.04 19.98
C THR A 29 -9.10 10.72 19.23
N SER A 30 -10.10 10.58 18.38
CA SER A 30 -10.09 9.63 17.29
C SER A 30 -8.78 9.92 16.58
N THR A 31 -7.78 9.07 16.81
CA THR A 31 -6.53 9.11 16.07
C THR A 31 -6.92 8.75 14.65
N THR A 32 -7.31 9.75 13.87
CA THR A 32 -7.49 9.60 12.43
C THR A 32 -6.14 9.13 11.92
N VAL A 33 -6.07 7.87 11.52
CA VAL A 33 -4.85 7.35 10.89
C VAL A 33 -4.73 8.09 9.57
N GLU A 34 -3.75 8.98 9.47
CA GLU A 34 -3.57 9.84 8.32
C GLU A 34 -3.02 9.01 7.17
N THR A 35 -3.84 8.83 6.13
CA THR A 35 -3.41 8.21 4.88
C THR A 35 -2.84 9.27 3.94
N ILE A 36 -1.87 8.90 3.11
CA ILE A 36 -1.39 9.76 2.03
C ILE A 36 -2.54 10.14 1.09
N SER A 37 -2.47 11.35 0.52
CA SER A 37 -3.46 11.82 -0.44
C SER A 37 -3.40 11.04 -1.76
N SER A 38 -4.47 11.09 -2.55
CA SER A 38 -4.47 10.45 -3.87
C SER A 38 -3.42 11.06 -4.80
N GLU A 39 -3.15 12.37 -4.69
CA GLU A 39 -2.12 13.06 -5.46
C GLU A 39 -0.72 12.56 -5.09
N ALA A 40 -0.45 12.37 -3.78
CA ALA A 40 0.80 11.78 -3.33
C ALA A 40 0.96 10.35 -3.88
N ALA A 41 -0.09 9.53 -3.82
CA ALA A 41 -0.08 8.17 -4.37
C ALA A 41 0.18 8.17 -5.90
N ILE A 42 -0.43 9.08 -6.65
CA ILE A 42 -0.19 9.24 -8.09
C ILE A 42 1.26 9.64 -8.36
N ASN A 43 1.81 10.59 -7.61
CA ASN A 43 3.19 11.04 -7.78
C ASN A 43 4.20 9.91 -7.49
N ILE A 44 3.97 9.15 -6.42
CA ILE A 44 4.76 7.96 -6.10
C ILE A 44 4.65 6.94 -7.24
N ALA A 45 3.43 6.64 -7.72
CA ALA A 45 3.24 5.70 -8.80
C ALA A 45 3.96 6.14 -10.10
N TYR A 46 3.88 7.43 -10.47
CA TYR A 46 4.64 7.98 -11.60
C TYR A 46 6.15 7.81 -11.45
N SER A 47 6.70 7.95 -10.24
CA SER A 47 8.14 7.74 -10.00
C SER A 47 8.63 6.31 -10.28
N THR A 48 7.71 5.34 -10.35
CA THR A 48 8.04 3.94 -10.68
C THR A 48 8.00 3.66 -12.19
N ILE A 49 7.45 4.58 -12.99
CA ILE A 49 7.27 4.42 -14.42
C ILE A 49 8.32 5.27 -15.14
N PRO A 50 9.10 4.73 -16.09
CA PRO A 50 10.01 5.54 -16.89
C PRO A 50 9.28 6.68 -17.59
N GLU A 51 9.91 7.86 -17.69
CA GLU A 51 9.30 9.04 -18.30
C GLU A 51 8.81 8.79 -19.74
N SER A 52 9.56 8.00 -20.51
CA SER A 52 9.21 7.58 -21.87
C SER A 52 7.92 6.78 -21.94
N VAL A 53 7.57 6.03 -20.90
CA VAL A 53 6.33 5.25 -20.80
C VAL A 53 5.22 6.09 -20.17
N ALA A 54 5.54 6.88 -19.14
CA ALA A 54 4.59 7.76 -18.46
C ALA A 54 3.94 8.78 -19.41
N ALA A 55 4.69 9.26 -20.42
CA ALA A 55 4.18 10.17 -21.45
C ALA A 55 3.14 9.55 -22.40
N LYS A 56 3.03 8.21 -22.44
CA LYS A 56 2.13 7.48 -23.37
C LYS A 56 0.74 7.19 -22.78
N GLY A 57 0.53 7.47 -21.51
CA GLY A 57 -0.68 7.06 -20.81
C GLY A 57 -1.04 7.97 -19.65
N SER A 58 -2.00 7.53 -18.86
CA SER A 58 -2.36 8.22 -17.62
C SER A 58 -3.01 7.27 -16.63
N PHE A 59 -3.03 7.65 -15.36
CA PHE A 59 -3.90 7.00 -14.39
C PHE A 59 -5.36 7.31 -14.75
N ASP A 60 -6.11 6.28 -15.15
CA ASP A 60 -7.54 6.39 -15.41
C ASP A 60 -8.39 5.95 -14.23
N ARG A 61 -7.73 5.38 -13.20
CA ARG A 61 -8.36 4.97 -11.97
C ARG A 61 -7.39 4.96 -10.80
N VAL A 62 -7.85 5.52 -9.70
CA VAL A 62 -7.15 5.62 -8.42
C VAL A 62 -8.17 5.37 -7.32
N THR A 63 -7.98 4.33 -6.51
CA THR A 63 -8.95 3.94 -5.48
C THR A 63 -8.22 3.56 -4.21
N LEU A 64 -8.71 4.05 -3.07
CA LEU A 64 -8.23 3.65 -1.75
C LEU A 64 -9.10 2.50 -1.25
N ASP A 65 -8.49 1.36 -0.97
CA ASP A 65 -9.07 0.32 -0.14
C ASP A 65 -8.75 0.63 1.31
N THR A 66 -9.74 1.12 2.06
CA THR A 66 -9.58 1.46 3.48
C THR A 66 -9.59 0.25 4.39
N THR A 67 -10.00 -0.93 3.90
CA THR A 67 -9.97 -2.19 4.67
C THR A 67 -8.56 -2.76 4.66
N GLU A 68 -7.91 -2.73 3.51
CA GLU A 68 -6.54 -3.23 3.34
C GLU A 68 -5.49 -2.14 3.60
N GLY A 69 -5.87 -0.86 3.60
CA GLY A 69 -4.93 0.26 3.70
C GLY A 69 -4.09 0.43 2.44
N ILE A 70 -4.66 0.20 1.25
CA ILE A 70 -3.92 0.15 -0.01
C ILE A 70 -4.54 1.10 -1.04
N TRP A 71 -3.70 1.97 -1.61
CA TRP A 71 -4.01 2.64 -2.86
C TRP A 71 -3.79 1.70 -4.04
N ARG A 72 -4.84 1.51 -4.84
CA ARG A 72 -4.81 0.74 -6.09
C ARG A 72 -4.92 1.71 -7.26
N LEU A 73 -3.84 1.81 -8.04
CA LEU A 73 -3.75 2.71 -9.19
C LEU A 73 -3.66 1.90 -10.48
N ARG A 74 -4.45 2.29 -11.49
CA ARG A 74 -4.37 1.73 -12.83
C ARG A 74 -3.92 2.81 -13.81
N PHE A 75 -2.83 2.52 -14.48
CA PHE A 75 -2.28 3.32 -15.56
C PHE A 75 -2.60 2.64 -16.88
N ALA A 76 -3.31 3.34 -17.76
CA ALA A 76 -3.63 2.86 -19.09
C ALA A 76 -2.75 3.59 -20.11
N LEU A 77 -2.06 2.84 -20.95
CA LEU A 77 -1.36 3.35 -22.11
C LEU A 77 -2.43 3.71 -23.16
N ARG A 78 -2.51 5.00 -23.51
CA ARG A 78 -3.57 5.57 -24.36
C ARG A 78 -3.13 5.56 -25.82
N GLU A 79 -3.41 6.63 -26.57
CA GLU A 79 -3.34 6.78 -28.03
C GLU A 79 -1.99 6.39 -28.69
N GLN A 80 -0.93 6.12 -27.92
CA GLN A 80 0.40 5.75 -28.43
C GLN A 80 0.65 4.24 -28.49
N GLY A 81 -0.37 3.41 -28.20
CA GLY A 81 -0.25 1.97 -28.29
C GLY A 81 0.55 1.39 -27.12
N SER A 82 0.70 0.08 -27.17
CA SER A 82 1.42 -0.72 -26.20
C SER A 82 2.88 -0.28 -26.01
N VAL A 83 3.48 -0.74 -24.93
CA VAL A 83 4.93 -0.67 -24.69
C VAL A 83 5.47 -2.06 -24.46
N THR A 84 6.76 -2.25 -24.69
CA THR A 84 7.43 -3.51 -24.36
C THR A 84 7.84 -3.56 -22.89
N PHE A 85 8.03 -4.77 -22.35
CA PHE A 85 8.66 -4.94 -21.03
C PHE A 85 10.06 -4.32 -20.95
N GLU A 86 10.81 -4.32 -22.06
CA GLU A 86 12.13 -3.69 -22.15
C GLU A 86 12.04 -2.17 -22.00
N GLU A 87 11.09 -1.51 -22.69
CA GLU A 87 10.83 -0.08 -22.52
C GLU A 87 10.39 0.29 -21.10
N LEU A 88 9.64 -0.60 -20.45
CA LEU A 88 9.20 -0.42 -19.06
C LEU A 88 10.36 -0.58 -18.07
N GLY A 89 11.36 -1.40 -18.39
CA GLY A 89 12.56 -1.59 -17.57
C GLY A 89 12.30 -2.21 -16.19
N TRP A 90 11.11 -2.78 -15.97
CA TRP A 90 10.79 -3.48 -14.74
C TRP A 90 11.35 -4.89 -14.78
N GLU A 91 12.03 -5.29 -13.70
CA GLU A 91 12.50 -6.66 -13.53
C GLU A 91 11.45 -7.47 -12.76
N ALA A 92 11.12 -8.66 -13.28
CA ALA A 92 10.19 -9.56 -12.60
C ALA A 92 10.74 -10.00 -11.24
N GLY A 93 9.87 -10.09 -10.24
CA GLY A 93 10.26 -10.36 -8.87
C GLY A 93 9.05 -10.71 -7.98
N PRO A 94 9.26 -10.84 -6.66
CA PRO A 94 8.16 -11.17 -5.74
C PRO A 94 7.01 -10.15 -5.78
N ASP A 95 7.35 -8.88 -6.01
CA ASP A 95 6.41 -7.75 -5.97
C ASP A 95 6.21 -7.12 -7.36
N VAL A 96 6.74 -7.76 -8.42
CA VAL A 96 6.67 -7.28 -9.80
C VAL A 96 6.26 -8.42 -10.72
N VAL A 97 5.07 -8.32 -11.29
CA VAL A 97 4.52 -9.30 -12.22
C VAL A 97 4.50 -8.72 -13.63
N LEU A 98 5.10 -9.45 -14.57
CA LEU A 98 5.06 -9.16 -16.00
C LEU A 98 4.23 -10.25 -16.66
N GLU A 99 3.09 -9.90 -17.22
CA GLU A 99 2.12 -10.84 -17.78
C GLU A 99 1.79 -10.47 -19.23
N ASN A 100 1.89 -11.41 -20.15
CA ASN A 100 1.41 -11.26 -21.51
C ASN A 100 0.62 -12.53 -21.84
N VAL A 101 -0.70 -12.40 -21.98
CA VAL A 101 -1.63 -13.52 -22.20
C VAL A 101 -1.92 -13.75 -23.69
N GLY A 102 -1.30 -12.95 -24.57
CA GLY A 102 -1.43 -13.05 -26.02
C GLY A 102 -2.57 -12.20 -26.61
N LEU A 103 -3.05 -11.18 -25.90
CA LEU A 103 -3.92 -10.14 -26.48
C LEU A 103 -3.12 -9.16 -27.34
N LEU A 104 -1.86 -8.94 -26.98
CA LEU A 104 -0.88 -8.16 -27.73
C LEU A 104 0.29 -9.05 -28.17
N PRO A 105 1.14 -8.60 -29.12
CA PRO A 105 2.38 -9.29 -29.43
C PRO A 105 3.21 -9.60 -28.18
N ASP A 106 3.99 -10.68 -28.24
CA ASP A 106 4.81 -11.14 -27.12
C ASP A 106 5.68 -10.01 -26.57
N GLY A 107 5.59 -9.82 -25.26
CA GLY A 107 6.36 -8.81 -24.54
C GLY A 107 5.77 -7.40 -24.58
N GLU A 108 4.64 -7.18 -25.26
CA GLU A 108 3.90 -5.92 -25.26
C GLU A 108 2.81 -5.89 -24.19
N ILE A 109 2.61 -4.71 -23.60
CA ILE A 109 1.60 -4.44 -22.58
C ILE A 109 0.95 -3.07 -22.80
N TRP A 110 -0.24 -2.89 -22.24
CA TRP A 110 -1.01 -1.63 -22.34
C TRP A 110 -1.56 -1.15 -21.00
N ILE A 111 -1.44 -1.95 -19.94
CA ILE A 111 -1.94 -1.62 -18.61
C ILE A 111 -0.83 -1.86 -17.58
N LEU A 112 -0.70 -0.91 -16.66
CA LEU A 112 0.05 -1.06 -15.42
C LEU A 112 -0.89 -0.96 -14.22
N VAL A 113 -0.66 -1.78 -13.20
CA VAL A 113 -1.32 -1.68 -11.90
C VAL A 113 -0.24 -1.52 -10.84
N ILE A 114 -0.44 -0.54 -9.95
CA ILE A 114 0.49 -0.25 -8.86
C ILE A 114 -0.31 -0.21 -7.57
N HIS A 115 0.15 -0.97 -6.57
CA HIS A 115 -0.38 -0.90 -5.22
C HIS A 115 0.60 -0.17 -4.32
N ILE A 116 0.08 0.76 -3.51
CA ILE A 116 0.85 1.58 -2.61
C ILE A 116 0.23 1.50 -1.22
N ASP A 117 1.04 1.30 -0.20
CA ASP A 117 0.60 1.38 1.19
C ASP A 117 0.07 2.79 1.49
N ALA A 118 -1.15 2.86 1.99
CA ALA A 118 -1.83 4.14 2.19
C ALA A 118 -1.24 4.98 3.32
N TYR A 119 -0.40 4.42 4.18
CA TYR A 119 0.14 5.10 5.35
C TYR A 119 1.61 5.48 5.17
N SER A 120 2.42 4.59 4.60
CA SER A 120 3.85 4.80 4.38
C SER A 120 4.18 5.37 3.00
N GLY A 121 3.30 5.16 2.01
CA GLY A 121 3.60 5.45 0.61
C GLY A 121 4.57 4.46 -0.04
N GLU A 122 4.84 3.33 0.59
CA GLU A 122 5.66 2.26 0.03
C GLU A 122 4.94 1.57 -1.13
N VAL A 123 5.66 1.29 -2.22
CA VAL A 123 5.13 0.54 -3.36
C VAL A 123 5.17 -0.95 -3.02
N LEU A 124 4.00 -1.54 -2.84
CA LEU A 124 3.85 -2.93 -2.41
C LEU A 124 3.82 -3.92 -3.57
N TYR A 125 3.29 -3.51 -4.72
CA TYR A 125 3.08 -4.41 -5.86
C TYR A 125 3.00 -3.64 -7.16
N ARG A 126 3.56 -4.24 -8.22
CA ARG A 126 3.56 -3.74 -9.59
C ARG A 126 3.17 -4.86 -10.54
N LEU A 127 2.25 -4.57 -11.45
CA LEU A 127 1.83 -5.47 -12.53
C LEU A 127 1.90 -4.70 -13.84
N ALA A 128 2.52 -5.31 -14.85
CA ALA A 128 2.44 -4.89 -16.24
C ALA A 128 1.78 -6.00 -17.03
N SER A 129 0.68 -5.69 -17.72
CA SER A 129 -0.08 -6.72 -18.43
C SER A 129 -0.76 -6.23 -19.70
N ASP A 130 -0.90 -7.14 -20.67
CA ASP A 130 -1.73 -7.00 -21.87
C ASP A 130 -3.19 -7.40 -21.61
N ASN A 131 -3.51 -7.89 -20.42
CA ASN A 131 -4.86 -8.28 -20.02
C ASN A 131 -5.05 -8.11 -18.52
N VAL A 132 -5.70 -7.03 -18.11
CA VAL A 132 -6.08 -6.85 -16.70
C VAL A 132 -7.59 -6.70 -16.57
N PRO A 133 -8.30 -7.76 -16.17
CA PRO A 133 -9.59 -7.59 -15.53
C PRO A 133 -9.39 -7.00 -14.12
N TRP A 134 -10.29 -6.08 -13.76
CA TRP A 134 -10.33 -5.19 -12.58
C TRP A 134 -9.98 -5.77 -11.19
N SER A 135 -10.01 -7.09 -10.99
CA SER A 135 -9.72 -7.76 -9.72
C SER A 135 -8.22 -8.11 -9.66
N GLY A 136 -7.45 -7.39 -8.84
CA GLY A 136 -5.99 -7.49 -8.71
C GLY A 136 -5.43 -8.87 -8.30
N PRO A 137 -4.15 -8.95 -7.88
CA PRO A 137 -3.44 -10.22 -7.71
C PRO A 137 -4.21 -11.20 -6.83
N ILE A 138 -4.39 -12.42 -7.34
CA ILE A 138 -4.99 -13.54 -6.60
C ILE A 138 -3.96 -13.98 -5.57
N THR A 139 -4.12 -13.55 -4.31
CA THR A 139 -3.55 -14.25 -3.17
C THR A 139 -4.30 -15.57 -2.99
N THR A 140 -3.91 -16.60 -3.73
CA THR A 140 -4.10 -17.99 -3.29
C THR A 140 -2.75 -18.63 -3.07
N THR A 141 -2.11 -18.23 -1.98
CA THR A 141 -1.44 -19.22 -1.13
C THR A 141 -2.54 -20.16 -0.64
N THR A 142 -2.78 -21.24 -1.36
CA THR A 142 -3.44 -22.41 -0.80
C THR A 142 -2.55 -23.60 -1.08
N GLY A 143 -1.61 -23.82 -0.16
CA GLY A 143 -1.16 -25.17 0.08
C GLY A 143 -2.37 -26.00 0.49
N SER A 144 -2.66 -27.05 -0.28
CA SER A 144 -3.49 -28.23 0.00
C SER A 144 -3.56 -28.97 -1.35
N SER A 145 -3.00 -30.15 -1.58
CA SER A 145 -2.47 -31.22 -0.73
C SER A 145 -1.35 -31.96 -1.46
#